data_AF-A0A0Q7EJQ5-F1
#
_entry.id   AF-A0A0Q7EJQ5-F1
#
_cell.length_a   1.000
_cell.length_b   1.000
_cell.length_c   1.000
_cell.angle_alpha   90.00
_cell.angle_beta   90.00
_cell.angle_gamma   90.00
#
_symmetry.space_group_name_H-M   'P 1'
#
loop_
_entity.id
_entity.type
_entity.pdbx_description
1 polymer ?
#
loop_
_entity_poly.entity_id
_entity_poly.type
_entity_poly.pdbx_seq_one_letter_code
_entity_poly.pdbx_strand_id
1 'polypeptide(L)'
;MMKQLLDKLAQAMGQLDHLGQEEFVALVGEALEDYPDLGWELGPDPVDDQRLRLSLAVRNAPEFRERAAASGLLPLVGDGWEIGLGVPPRNGPIYLEAQAGDEVLAIDGELMGWQMRASDDMVDLVVGIPPGPLRQLGQAELEELAEIFAQGELGELNMMDHVNSVSVEQIEALSRDWPSLATLRAGFADAFPACAYAEWLRGSRS
;
A
#
# COMPACT_ATOMS: atom_id res chain seq x y z
N MET A 1 -14.47 -7.89 21.25
CA MET A 1 -13.26 -7.08 21.04
C MET A 1 -13.19 -6.55 19.61
N MET A 2 -13.04 -7.38 18.56
CA MET A 2 -13.03 -6.90 17.16
C MET A 2 -14.29 -6.10 16.76
N LYS A 3 -15.48 -6.65 17.00
CA LYS A 3 -16.74 -5.95 16.71
C LYS A 3 -16.84 -4.58 17.40
N GLN A 4 -16.39 -4.49 18.65
CA GLN A 4 -16.41 -3.24 19.41
C GLN A 4 -15.44 -2.20 18.84
N LEU A 5 -14.25 -2.62 18.40
CA LEU A 5 -13.34 -1.75 17.65
C LEU A 5 -14.01 -1.22 16.38
N LEU A 6 -14.57 -2.12 15.57
CA LEU A 6 -15.20 -1.74 14.31
C LEU A 6 -16.43 -0.85 14.52
N ASP A 7 -17.23 -1.09 15.56
CA ASP A 7 -18.37 -0.23 15.92
C ASP A 7 -17.89 1.18 16.29
N LYS A 8 -16.80 1.31 17.07
CA LYS A 8 -16.19 2.62 17.39
C LYS A 8 -15.66 3.34 16.14
N LEU A 9 -14.93 2.62 15.28
CA LEU A 9 -14.39 3.19 14.04
C LEU A 9 -15.52 3.61 13.09
N ALA A 10 -16.57 2.79 12.95
CA ALA A 10 -17.75 3.10 12.16
C ALA A 10 -18.48 4.34 12.70
N GLN A 11 -18.54 4.52 14.02
CA GLN A 11 -19.09 5.72 14.64
C GLN A 11 -18.27 6.97 14.30
N ALA A 12 -16.94 6.88 14.30
CA ALA A 12 -16.06 7.99 13.91
C ALA A 12 -16.22 8.32 12.41
N MET A 13 -16.21 7.30 11.54
CA MET A 13 -16.40 7.47 10.10
C MET A 13 -17.77 8.07 9.76
N GLY A 14 -18.84 7.64 10.44
CA GLY A 14 -20.19 8.19 10.26
C GLY A 14 -20.37 9.63 10.75
N GLN A 15 -19.38 10.20 11.44
CA GLN A 15 -19.38 11.59 11.92
C GLN A 15 -18.35 12.46 11.21
N LEU A 16 -17.65 11.94 10.19
CA LEU A 16 -16.51 12.61 9.58
C LEU A 16 -16.84 14.03 9.08
N ASP A 17 -18.03 14.23 8.49
CA ASP A 17 -18.51 15.53 8.00
C ASP A 17 -18.83 16.55 9.12
N HIS A 18 -18.80 16.12 10.37
CA HIS A 18 -19.19 16.90 11.55
C HIS A 18 -18.06 17.08 12.56
N LEU A 19 -16.91 16.45 12.32
CA LEU A 19 -15.76 16.47 13.22
C LEU A 19 -14.63 17.33 12.64
N GLY A 20 -13.92 18.03 13.52
CA GLY A 20 -12.61 18.56 13.17
C GLY A 20 -11.58 17.43 12.98
N GLN A 21 -10.51 17.69 12.22
CA GLN A 21 -9.44 16.71 12.00
C GLN A 21 -8.85 16.17 13.31
N GLU A 22 -8.57 17.04 14.28
CA GLU A 22 -8.02 16.63 15.58
C GLU A 22 -9.00 15.76 16.38
N GLU A 23 -10.30 16.06 16.31
CA GLU A 23 -11.35 15.30 16.99
C GLU A 23 -11.49 13.91 16.38
N PHE A 24 -11.47 13.81 15.05
CA PHE A 24 -11.48 12.54 14.35
C PHE A 24 -10.26 11.68 14.70
N VAL A 25 -9.05 12.27 14.67
CA VAL A 25 -7.81 11.58 15.05
C VAL A 25 -7.89 11.08 16.49
N ALA A 26 -8.45 11.88 17.42
CA ALA A 26 -8.62 11.46 18.81
C ALA A 26 -9.58 10.26 18.94
N LEU A 27 -10.71 10.27 18.21
CA LEU A 27 -11.68 9.16 18.23
C LEU A 27 -11.09 7.86 17.64
N VAL A 28 -10.35 7.96 16.54
CA VAL A 28 -9.65 6.80 15.97
C VAL A 28 -8.56 6.31 16.92
N GLY A 29 -7.80 7.21 17.55
CA GLY A 29 -6.80 6.89 18.56
C GLY A 29 -7.40 6.15 19.77
N GLU A 30 -8.53 6.63 20.29
CA GLU A 30 -9.25 5.97 21.40
C GLU A 30 -9.81 4.60 20.98
N ALA A 31 -10.26 4.45 19.74
CA ALA A 31 -10.71 3.16 19.24
C ALA A 31 -9.57 2.13 19.17
N LEU A 32 -8.36 2.58 18.80
CA LEU A 32 -7.17 1.76 18.62
C LEU A 32 -6.30 1.60 19.89
N GLU A 33 -6.67 2.19 21.02
CA GLU A 33 -5.87 2.14 22.27
C GLU A 33 -5.53 0.70 22.70
N ASP A 34 -6.48 -0.23 22.54
CA ASP A 34 -6.29 -1.65 22.84
C ASP A 34 -5.46 -2.41 21.77
N TYR A 35 -5.06 -1.74 20.69
CA TYR A 35 -4.36 -2.30 19.52
C TYR A 35 -3.18 -1.40 19.09
N PRO A 36 -2.16 -1.23 19.95
CA PRO A 36 -1.07 -0.27 19.71
C PRO A 36 -0.21 -0.59 18.49
N ASP A 37 -0.24 -1.84 18.00
CA ASP A 37 0.51 -2.28 16.83
C ASP A 37 -0.20 -1.97 15.50
N LEU A 38 -1.44 -1.46 15.55
CA LEU A 38 -2.17 -1.04 14.36
C LEU A 38 -1.83 0.40 14.00
N GLY A 39 -1.46 0.60 12.73
CA GLY A 39 -1.50 1.91 12.10
C GLY A 39 -2.85 2.13 11.40
N TRP A 40 -3.07 3.35 10.89
CA TRP A 40 -4.22 3.61 10.03
C TRP A 40 -3.93 4.73 9.02
N GLU A 41 -4.62 4.67 7.89
CA GLU A 41 -4.63 5.72 6.88
C GLU A 41 -6.07 5.98 6.44
N LEU A 42 -6.42 7.26 6.23
CA LEU A 42 -7.70 7.69 5.70
C LEU A 42 -7.48 8.42 4.37
N GLY A 43 -8.19 8.02 3.33
CA GLY A 43 -8.12 8.66 2.03
C GLY A 43 -9.32 8.32 1.14
N PRO A 44 -9.40 8.89 -0.07
CA PRO A 44 -10.40 8.49 -1.05
C PRO A 44 -10.21 7.02 -1.46
N ASP A 45 -11.32 6.35 -1.72
CA ASP A 45 -11.32 5.01 -2.30
C ASP A 45 -10.73 5.09 -3.71
N PRO A 46 -9.84 4.16 -4.07
CA PRO A 46 -9.14 4.21 -5.34
C PRO A 46 -9.94 3.57 -6.50
N VAL A 47 -11.21 3.23 -6.34
CA VAL A 47 -12.15 2.93 -7.45
C VAL A 47 -13.23 4.00 -7.54
N ASP A 48 -13.60 4.57 -6.40
CA ASP A 48 -14.76 5.43 -6.24
C ASP A 48 -14.36 6.68 -5.45
N ASP A 49 -14.02 7.75 -6.16
CA ASP A 49 -13.55 9.00 -5.54
C ASP A 49 -14.58 9.69 -4.62
N GLN A 50 -15.84 9.24 -4.65
CA GLN A 50 -16.91 9.70 -3.77
C GLN A 50 -16.96 8.92 -2.44
N ARG A 51 -16.18 7.86 -2.31
CA ARG A 51 -16.12 7.03 -1.10
C ARG A 51 -14.82 7.28 -0.36
N LEU A 52 -14.88 7.37 0.96
CA LEU A 52 -13.70 7.43 1.82
C LEU A 52 -13.36 6.06 2.38
N ARG A 53 -12.07 5.78 2.54
CA ARG A 53 -11.59 4.50 3.02
C ARG A 53 -10.64 4.69 4.19
N LEU A 54 -10.98 4.07 5.32
CA LEU A 54 -10.11 3.91 6.46
C LEU A 54 -9.42 2.54 6.35
N SER A 55 -8.12 2.56 6.11
CA SER A 55 -7.28 1.37 6.00
C SER A 55 -6.56 1.14 7.33
N LEU A 56 -6.75 -0.02 7.95
CA LEU A 56 -5.97 -0.43 9.12
C LEU A 56 -4.67 -1.10 8.66
N ALA A 57 -3.53 -0.53 9.03
CA ALA A 57 -2.21 -1.10 8.78
C ALA A 57 -1.93 -2.21 9.80
N VAL A 58 -1.64 -3.40 9.30
CA VAL A 58 -1.58 -4.65 10.07
C VAL A 58 -0.23 -5.36 9.99
N ARG A 59 0.79 -4.79 9.33
CA ARG A 59 2.14 -5.36 9.18
C ARG A 59 2.75 -5.74 10.52
N ASN A 60 2.52 -4.93 11.56
CA ASN A 60 3.04 -5.17 12.90
C ASN A 60 2.05 -5.94 13.80
N ALA A 61 0.88 -6.34 13.30
CA ALA A 61 -0.19 -6.95 14.07
C ALA A 61 -0.73 -8.27 13.44
N PRO A 62 0.11 -9.31 13.24
CA PRO A 62 -0.28 -10.54 12.55
C PRO A 62 -1.46 -11.26 13.22
N GLU A 63 -1.52 -11.29 14.55
CA GLU A 63 -2.65 -11.91 15.26
C GLU A 63 -3.97 -11.15 15.01
N PHE A 64 -3.91 -9.82 14.91
CA PHE A 64 -5.10 -9.03 14.59
C PHE A 64 -5.58 -9.35 13.19
N ARG A 65 -4.66 -9.42 12.24
CA ARG A 65 -4.94 -9.78 10.85
C ARG A 65 -5.63 -11.14 10.75
N GLU A 66 -5.12 -12.18 11.40
CA GLU A 66 -5.75 -13.51 11.41
C GLU A 66 -7.16 -13.49 12.00
N ARG A 67 -7.36 -12.79 13.13
CA ARG A 67 -8.69 -12.63 13.73
C ARG A 67 -9.64 -11.88 12.82
N ALA A 68 -9.17 -10.83 12.15
CA ALA A 68 -9.97 -10.04 11.23
C ALA A 68 -10.41 -10.89 10.03
N ALA A 69 -9.48 -11.64 9.41
CA ALA A 69 -9.77 -12.58 8.33
C ALA A 69 -10.79 -13.65 8.75
N ALA A 70 -10.62 -14.25 9.93
CA ALA A 70 -11.55 -15.27 10.44
C ALA A 70 -12.94 -14.71 10.81
N SER A 71 -13.04 -13.42 11.11
CA SER A 71 -14.30 -12.81 11.57
C SER A 71 -15.31 -12.59 10.45
N GLY A 72 -14.85 -12.40 9.22
CA GLY A 72 -15.70 -11.99 8.09
C GLY A 72 -16.37 -10.62 8.27
N LEU A 73 -15.89 -9.80 9.22
CA LEU A 73 -16.46 -8.48 9.52
C LEU A 73 -15.90 -7.35 8.64
N LEU A 74 -14.80 -7.62 7.92
CA LEU A 74 -14.15 -6.67 7.04
C LEU A 74 -14.19 -7.16 5.58
N PRO A 75 -14.36 -6.26 4.60
CA PRO A 75 -14.53 -4.82 4.77
C PRO A 75 -15.88 -4.46 5.41
N LEU A 76 -15.89 -3.40 6.23
CA LEU A 76 -17.11 -2.85 6.82
C LEU A 76 -17.52 -1.60 6.04
N VAL A 77 -18.72 -1.60 5.47
CA VAL A 77 -19.20 -0.55 4.58
C VAL A 77 -20.29 0.29 5.27
N GLY A 78 -20.18 1.61 5.15
CA GLY A 78 -21.19 2.58 5.56
C GLY A 78 -21.63 3.48 4.40
N ASP A 79 -22.34 4.56 4.73
CA ASP A 79 -22.78 5.53 3.72
C ASP A 79 -21.62 6.45 3.34
N GLY A 80 -21.12 6.32 2.11
CA GLY A 80 -19.98 7.10 1.61
C GLY A 80 -18.61 6.68 2.18
N TRP A 81 -18.51 5.59 2.95
CA TRP A 81 -17.22 5.15 3.49
C TRP A 81 -17.07 3.62 3.63
N GLU A 82 -15.82 3.16 3.73
CA GLU A 82 -15.44 1.77 3.98
C GLU A 82 -14.27 1.67 4.98
N ILE A 83 -14.28 0.65 5.83
CA ILE A 83 -13.14 0.27 6.68
C ILE A 83 -12.58 -1.05 6.17
N GLY A 84 -11.27 -1.11 5.92
CA GLY A 84 -10.58 -2.28 5.38
C GLY A 84 -9.20 -2.50 6.02
N LEU A 85 -8.47 -3.49 5.50
CA LEU A 85 -7.13 -3.86 5.97
C LEU A 85 -6.08 -3.63 4.89
N GLY A 86 -4.94 -3.05 5.28
CA GLY A 86 -3.70 -2.96 4.50
C GLY A 86 -3.91 -2.53 3.04
N VAL A 87 -4.95 -1.72 2.81
CA VAL A 87 -5.36 -1.25 1.49
C VAL A 87 -4.27 -0.31 0.98
N PRO A 88 -3.86 -0.45 -0.29
CA PRO A 88 -3.06 0.56 -0.99
C PRO A 88 -3.90 1.82 -1.26
N PRO A 89 -3.62 2.95 -0.61
CA PRO A 89 -4.19 4.21 -1.02
C PRO A 89 -3.28 4.80 -2.10
N ARG A 90 -3.74 4.82 -3.36
CA ARG A 90 -3.54 5.92 -4.33
C ARG A 90 -3.86 5.51 -5.77
N ASN A 91 -4.61 6.39 -6.41
CA ASN A 91 -4.72 6.54 -7.88
C ASN A 91 -3.98 7.79 -8.37
N GLY A 92 -2.81 8.09 -7.82
CA GLY A 92 -1.99 9.25 -8.20
C GLY A 92 -0.64 8.82 -8.78
N PRO A 93 0.10 9.69 -9.50
CA PRO A 93 1.45 9.42 -10.02
C PRO A 93 2.40 8.84 -8.97
N ILE A 94 3.34 7.99 -9.41
CA ILE A 94 4.34 7.40 -8.50
C ILE A 94 5.43 8.44 -8.28
N TYR A 95 5.35 9.17 -7.16
CA TYR A 95 6.28 10.26 -6.86
C TYR A 95 6.76 10.21 -5.41
N LEU A 96 8.07 10.34 -5.22
CA LEU A 96 8.71 10.55 -3.92
C LEU A 96 9.75 11.67 -4.02
N GLU A 97 9.99 12.32 -2.88
CA GLU A 97 11.17 13.18 -2.70
C GLU A 97 12.12 12.47 -1.74
N ALA A 98 13.37 12.30 -2.14
CA ALA A 98 14.40 11.72 -1.27
C ALA A 98 15.54 12.72 -1.05
N GLN A 99 15.99 12.83 0.20
CA GLN A 99 17.17 13.61 0.54
C GLN A 99 18.43 12.81 0.22
N ALA A 100 19.28 13.33 -0.66
CA ALA A 100 20.58 12.76 -1.00
C ALA A 100 21.70 13.76 -0.61
N GLY A 101 22.24 13.61 0.61
CA GLY A 101 23.15 14.60 1.16
C GLY A 101 22.43 15.95 1.39
N ASP A 102 22.87 17.01 0.70
CA ASP A 102 22.25 18.34 0.75
C ASP A 102 21.21 18.59 -0.35
N GLU A 103 20.99 17.63 -1.25
CA GLU A 103 20.05 17.76 -2.38
C GLU A 103 18.73 17.02 -2.14
N VAL A 104 17.62 17.58 -2.64
CA VAL A 104 16.32 16.89 -2.70
C VAL A 104 16.14 16.36 -4.12
N LEU A 105 16.05 15.04 -4.24
CA LEU A 105 15.78 14.36 -5.50
C LEU A 105 14.28 14.17 -5.65
N ALA A 106 13.72 14.70 -6.74
CA ALA A 106 12.38 14.39 -7.21
C ALA A 106 12.42 13.06 -8.00
N ILE A 107 11.67 12.07 -7.53
CA ILE A 107 11.74 10.70 -8.01
C ILE A 107 10.41 10.33 -8.66
N ASP A 108 10.43 10.24 -9.98
CA ASP A 108 9.34 9.66 -10.76
C ASP A 108 9.54 8.14 -10.85
N GLY A 109 8.77 7.40 -10.08
CA GLY A 109 8.91 5.95 -10.04
C GLY A 109 8.43 5.26 -11.32
N GLU A 110 7.67 5.94 -12.19
CA GLU A 110 7.28 5.39 -13.49
C GLU A 110 8.49 5.18 -14.41
N LEU A 111 9.59 5.87 -14.13
CA LEU A 111 10.86 5.67 -14.84
C LEU A 111 11.59 4.40 -14.39
N MET A 112 11.22 3.79 -13.28
CA MET A 112 11.86 2.56 -12.79
C MET A 112 11.19 1.32 -13.38
N GLY A 113 11.99 0.26 -13.51
CA GLY A 113 11.53 -1.04 -14.01
C GLY A 113 11.12 -1.97 -12.89
N TRP A 114 10.44 -3.06 -13.22
CA TRP A 114 10.22 -4.17 -12.28
C TRP A 114 10.38 -5.54 -12.92
N GLN A 115 10.70 -6.52 -12.09
CA GLN A 115 10.63 -7.94 -12.40
C GLN A 115 10.08 -8.72 -11.21
N MET A 116 9.35 -9.79 -11.53
CA MET A 116 8.92 -10.80 -10.59
C MET A 116 9.77 -12.07 -10.81
N ARG A 117 10.54 -12.48 -9.81
CA ARG A 117 11.44 -13.64 -9.89
C ARG A 117 11.10 -14.68 -8.83
N ALA A 118 11.25 -15.96 -9.20
CA ALA A 118 10.91 -17.15 -8.40
C ALA A 118 9.44 -17.16 -7.92
N SER A 119 8.70 -18.25 -8.17
CA SER A 119 7.28 -18.30 -7.85
C SER A 119 6.89 -19.68 -7.32
N ASP A 120 6.96 -19.84 -6.01
CA ASP A 120 6.19 -20.85 -5.28
C ASP A 120 5.33 -20.08 -4.27
N ASP A 121 4.11 -19.71 -4.69
CA ASP A 121 3.08 -18.93 -3.97
C ASP A 121 3.44 -17.48 -3.52
N MET A 122 4.73 -17.15 -3.47
CA MET A 122 5.26 -15.81 -3.25
C MET A 122 6.31 -15.45 -4.31
N VAL A 123 6.62 -14.17 -4.43
CA VAL A 123 7.57 -13.62 -5.41
C VAL A 123 8.68 -12.82 -4.78
N ASP A 124 9.88 -12.90 -5.36
CA ASP A 124 10.94 -11.92 -5.15
C ASP A 124 10.77 -10.79 -6.16
N LEU A 125 10.38 -9.62 -5.66
CA LEU A 125 10.20 -8.42 -6.48
C LEU A 125 11.54 -7.70 -6.64
N VAL A 126 11.93 -7.41 -7.88
CA VAL A 126 13.15 -6.67 -8.18
C VAL A 126 12.78 -5.37 -8.87
N VAL A 127 13.21 -4.25 -8.31
CA VAL A 127 13.04 -2.91 -8.90
C VAL A 127 14.31 -2.54 -9.67
N GLY A 128 14.14 -2.25 -10.95
CA GLY A 128 15.21 -1.88 -11.86
C GLY A 128 15.43 -0.37 -11.87
N ILE A 129 16.64 0.08 -11.55
CA ILE A 129 17.03 1.49 -11.48
C ILE A 129 17.79 1.90 -12.77
N PRO A 130 17.18 2.70 -13.65
CA PRO A 130 17.85 3.19 -14.86
C PRO A 130 19.00 4.16 -14.55
N PRO A 131 19.81 4.55 -15.56
CA PRO A 131 20.82 5.59 -15.39
C PRO A 131 20.17 6.91 -14.95
N GLY A 132 20.71 7.53 -13.89
CA GLY A 132 20.18 8.78 -13.35
C GLY A 132 20.68 9.08 -11.95
N PRO A 133 20.18 10.16 -11.32
CA PRO A 133 20.59 10.59 -9.98
C PRO A 133 20.42 9.52 -8.90
N LEU A 134 19.40 8.66 -9.01
CA LEU A 134 19.13 7.58 -8.06
C LEU A 134 20.31 6.61 -7.90
N ARG A 135 21.10 6.37 -8.97
CA ARG A 135 22.26 5.46 -8.88
C ARG A 135 23.39 5.98 -8.00
N GLN A 136 23.31 7.23 -7.53
CA GLN A 136 24.24 7.81 -6.57
C GLN A 136 23.92 7.38 -5.13
N LEU A 137 22.70 6.91 -4.88
CA LEU A 137 22.27 6.38 -3.59
C LEU A 137 22.96 5.03 -3.29
N GLY A 138 23.13 4.73 -2.01
CA GLY A 138 23.61 3.45 -1.54
C GLY A 138 22.58 2.33 -1.76
N GLN A 139 23.06 1.08 -1.76
CA GLN A 139 22.21 -0.11 -1.95
C GLN A 139 21.02 -0.14 -0.97
N ALA A 140 21.27 0.11 0.32
CA ALA A 140 20.23 0.08 1.35
C ALA A 140 19.14 1.15 1.14
N GLU A 141 19.54 2.36 0.71
CA GLU A 141 18.61 3.47 0.44
C GLU A 141 17.75 3.15 -0.79
N LEU A 142 18.33 2.51 -1.81
CA LEU A 142 17.60 2.05 -2.98
C LEU A 142 16.61 0.93 -2.65
N GLU A 143 16.99 -0.02 -1.79
CA GLU A 143 16.12 -1.11 -1.34
C GLU A 143 14.95 -0.58 -0.51
N GLU A 144 15.20 0.35 0.41
CA GLU A 144 14.13 1.02 1.17
C GLU A 144 13.16 1.76 0.24
N LEU A 145 13.68 2.52 -0.71
CA LEU A 145 12.87 3.21 -1.72
C LEU A 145 12.04 2.24 -2.56
N ALA A 146 12.64 1.12 -2.98
CA ALA A 146 11.94 0.08 -3.72
C ALA A 146 10.81 -0.56 -2.90
N GLU A 147 11.03 -0.80 -1.61
CA GLU A 147 10.00 -1.32 -0.71
C GLU A 147 8.84 -0.33 -0.56
N ILE A 148 9.14 0.96 -0.37
CA ILE A 148 8.11 2.02 -0.28
C ILE A 148 7.27 2.05 -1.56
N PHE A 149 7.90 1.99 -2.73
CA PHE A 149 7.17 1.98 -4.00
C PHE A 149 6.34 0.70 -4.17
N ALA A 150 6.92 -0.46 -3.89
CA ALA A 150 6.20 -1.73 -3.96
C ALA A 150 4.99 -1.75 -3.02
N GLN A 151 5.15 -1.29 -1.77
CA GLN A 151 4.08 -1.21 -0.80
C GLN A 151 3.00 -0.18 -1.21
N GLY A 152 3.40 0.96 -1.75
CA GLY A 152 2.45 1.96 -2.25
C GLY A 152 1.62 1.46 -3.44
N GLU A 153 2.22 0.62 -4.30
CA GLU A 153 1.55 0.09 -5.49
C GLU A 153 0.70 -1.14 -5.21
N LEU A 154 1.24 -2.09 -4.44
CA LEU A 154 0.60 -3.38 -4.19
C LEU A 154 -0.24 -3.37 -2.93
N GLY A 155 0.07 -2.51 -1.96
CA GLY A 155 -0.57 -2.48 -0.67
C GLY A 155 0.02 -3.50 0.30
N GLU A 156 -0.11 -3.18 1.59
CA GLU A 156 0.53 -3.91 2.69
C GLU A 156 0.11 -5.39 2.73
N LEU A 157 -1.18 -5.70 2.54
CA LEU A 157 -1.65 -7.09 2.56
C LEU A 157 -0.99 -7.95 1.49
N ASN A 158 -0.94 -7.42 0.27
CA ASN A 158 -0.35 -8.13 -0.87
C ASN A 158 1.15 -8.31 -0.70
N MET A 159 1.82 -7.29 -0.16
CA MET A 159 3.24 -7.39 0.20
C MET A 159 3.48 -8.54 1.19
N MET A 160 2.65 -8.67 2.24
CA MET A 160 2.83 -9.73 3.23
C MET A 160 2.51 -11.13 2.69
N ASP A 161 1.52 -11.26 1.80
CA ASP A 161 0.99 -12.57 1.39
C ASP A 161 1.66 -13.17 0.18
N HIS A 162 2.26 -12.32 -0.65
CA HIS A 162 2.71 -12.71 -1.97
C HIS A 162 4.11 -12.20 -2.30
N VAL A 163 4.74 -11.37 -1.47
CA VAL A 163 6.10 -10.86 -1.72
C VAL A 163 7.05 -11.34 -0.63
N ASN A 164 8.04 -12.14 -1.02
CA ASN A 164 9.06 -12.68 -0.10
C ASN A 164 10.17 -11.66 0.17
N SER A 165 10.61 -10.96 -0.89
CA SER A 165 11.63 -9.93 -0.77
C SER A 165 11.43 -8.83 -1.82
N VAL A 166 11.94 -7.64 -1.50
CA VAL A 166 12.12 -6.54 -2.44
C VAL A 166 13.61 -6.26 -2.55
N SER A 167 14.12 -6.21 -3.78
CA SER A 167 15.53 -5.92 -4.05
C SER A 167 15.66 -4.97 -5.24
N VAL A 168 16.88 -4.47 -5.47
CA VAL A 168 17.15 -3.52 -6.56
C VAL A 168 18.28 -3.99 -7.46
N GLU A 169 18.16 -3.67 -8.74
CA GLU A 169 19.21 -3.86 -9.72
C GLU A 169 19.37 -2.62 -10.59
N GLN A 170 20.60 -2.31 -11.00
CA GLN A 170 20.82 -1.27 -11.99
C GLN A 170 20.56 -1.82 -13.40
N ILE A 171 19.73 -1.14 -14.18
CA ILE A 171 19.30 -1.57 -15.53
C ILE A 171 19.66 -0.53 -16.57
N GLU A 172 20.07 -0.89 -17.78
CA GLU A 172 20.46 0.10 -18.80
C GLU A 172 19.29 1.01 -19.23
N ALA A 173 18.09 0.44 -19.36
CA ALA A 173 16.86 1.16 -19.68
C ALA A 173 15.64 0.29 -19.38
N LEU A 174 14.47 0.92 -19.33
CA LEU A 174 13.19 0.20 -19.42
C LEU A 174 13.13 -0.60 -20.72
N SER A 175 12.55 -1.78 -20.64
CA SER A 175 12.45 -2.70 -21.78
C SER A 175 11.28 -3.65 -21.60
N ARG A 176 11.12 -4.60 -22.53
CA ARG A 176 10.13 -5.66 -22.36
C ARG A 176 10.39 -6.52 -21.13
N ASP A 177 11.67 -6.74 -20.81
CA ASP A 177 12.09 -7.54 -19.65
C ASP A 177 12.13 -6.70 -18.36
N TRP A 178 12.09 -5.37 -18.49
CA TRP A 178 12.03 -4.40 -17.39
C TRP A 178 10.90 -3.39 -17.66
N PRO A 179 9.63 -3.82 -17.60
CA PRO A 179 8.50 -2.92 -17.76
C PRO A 179 8.47 -1.85 -16.67
N SER A 180 7.88 -0.69 -16.97
CA SER A 180 7.71 0.41 -16.01
C SER A 180 6.92 -0.02 -14.78
N LEU A 181 7.27 0.49 -13.59
CA LEU A 181 6.49 0.31 -12.37
C LEU A 181 5.01 0.74 -12.52
N ALA A 182 4.68 1.62 -13.47
CA ALA A 182 3.30 1.96 -13.77
C ALA A 182 2.43 0.73 -14.13
N THR A 183 3.06 -0.35 -14.58
CA THR A 183 2.39 -1.61 -14.97
C THR A 183 2.47 -2.70 -13.90
N LEU A 184 3.12 -2.43 -12.75
CA LEU A 184 3.35 -3.43 -11.70
C LEU A 184 2.03 -4.01 -11.17
N ARG A 185 1.03 -3.16 -10.89
CA ARG A 185 -0.26 -3.59 -10.33
C ARG A 185 -0.94 -4.64 -11.22
N ALA A 186 -1.05 -4.35 -12.51
CA ALA A 186 -1.65 -5.24 -13.48
C ALA A 186 -0.86 -6.56 -13.60
N GLY A 187 0.46 -6.47 -13.75
CA GLY A 187 1.32 -7.66 -13.84
C GLY A 187 1.23 -8.54 -12.58
N PHE A 188 1.19 -7.94 -11.40
CA PHE A 188 1.07 -8.63 -10.13
C PHE A 188 -0.29 -9.30 -9.97
N ALA A 189 -1.39 -8.61 -10.30
CA ALA A 189 -2.74 -9.18 -10.22
C ALA A 189 -2.98 -10.31 -11.22
N ASP A 190 -2.26 -10.32 -12.34
CA ASP A 190 -2.29 -11.43 -13.31
C ASP A 190 -1.52 -12.65 -12.79
N ALA A 191 -0.39 -12.44 -12.10
CA ALA A 191 0.38 -13.51 -11.46
C ALA A 191 -0.32 -14.09 -10.22
N PHE A 192 -0.99 -13.23 -9.44
CA PHE A 192 -1.66 -13.58 -8.19
C PHE A 192 -3.15 -13.21 -8.25
N PRO A 193 -3.99 -13.96 -8.99
CA PRO A 193 -5.38 -13.60 -9.19
C PRO A 193 -6.24 -13.64 -7.92
N ALA A 194 -5.75 -14.30 -6.87
CA ALA A 194 -6.40 -14.40 -5.56
C ALA A 194 -5.89 -13.37 -4.54
N CYS A 195 -4.97 -12.46 -4.92
CA CYS A 195 -4.46 -11.46 -4.00
C CYS A 195 -5.55 -10.48 -3.54
N ALA A 196 -5.33 -9.84 -2.40
CA ALA A 196 -6.24 -8.83 -1.90
C ALA A 196 -6.34 -7.69 -2.93
N TYR A 197 -7.56 -7.22 -3.22
CA TYR A 197 -7.79 -6.12 -4.16
C TYR A 197 -7.30 -6.42 -5.61
N ALA A 198 -7.20 -7.70 -6.03
CA ALA A 198 -6.79 -8.06 -7.39
C ALA A 198 -7.60 -7.36 -8.49
N GLU A 199 -8.92 -7.22 -8.33
CA GLU A 199 -9.78 -6.51 -9.29
C GLU A 199 -9.41 -5.02 -9.39
N TRP A 200 -9.08 -4.39 -8.25
CA TRP A 200 -8.63 -3.01 -8.21
C TRP A 200 -7.26 -2.83 -8.85
N LEU A 201 -6.31 -3.71 -8.55
CA LEU A 201 -4.96 -3.68 -9.13
C LEU A 201 -5.01 -3.75 -10.66
N ARG A 202 -5.99 -4.48 -11.23
CA ARG A 202 -6.22 -4.51 -12.69
C ARG A 202 -6.90 -3.26 -13.24
N GLY A 203 -7.78 -2.64 -12.45
CA GLY A 203 -8.59 -1.49 -12.88
C GLY A 203 -7.95 -0.12 -12.66
N SER A 204 -6.94 -0.02 -11.78
CA SER A 204 -6.23 1.24 -11.53
C SER A 204 -5.14 1.45 -12.58
N ARG A 205 -5.17 2.61 -13.26
CA ARG A 205 -4.26 3.06 -14.35
C ARG A 205 -4.37 2.30 -15.67
N SER A 206 -5.54 2.41 -16.31
CA SER A 206 -5.70 2.27 -17.76
C SER A 206 -5.28 3.53 -18.51
#